data_AF-A0AAF0JBU3-F1
#
_entry.id   AF-A0AAF0JBU3-F1
#
_cell.length_a   1.000
_cell.length_b   1.000
_cell.length_c   1.000
_cell.angle_alpha   90.00
_cell.angle_beta   90.00
_cell.angle_gamma   90.00
#
_symmetry.space_group_name_H-M   'P 1'
#
loop_
_entity.id
_entity.type
_entity.pdbx_description
1 polymer ?
#
loop_
_entity_poly.entity_id
_entity_poly.type
_entity_poly.pdbx_seq_one_letter_code
_entity_poly.pdbx_strand_id
1 'polypeptide(L)'
;MSDSPATPDVQQPLQLTPDALVDEFKRQGHFDQIRKQLFQEFQQSAQLAEFKEAAEACMMQYTEKEPDRLVFRDARLRHSDLIRELDRHPLLDQLVEKMSRTDAVKAEGEGEGQASADTLLGAHGQIAQQIRQQIVQMARPGTEPLSADDTGTPSTEHVE
;
A
#
# COMPACT_ATOMS: atom_id res chain seq x y z
N MET A 1 48.48 27.03 10.39
CA MET A 1 47.01 27.03 10.26
C MET A 1 46.67 25.70 9.66
N SER A 2 46.07 24.81 10.45
CA SER A 2 45.86 23.40 10.10
C SER A 2 44.49 23.27 9.44
N ASP A 3 44.49 23.02 8.12
CA ASP A 3 43.29 22.57 7.41
C ASP A 3 43.02 21.11 7.76
N SER A 4 41.91 20.86 8.47
CA SER A 4 41.35 19.53 8.64
C SER A 4 40.58 19.15 7.36
N PRO A 5 40.91 18.04 6.68
CA PRO A 5 40.05 17.54 5.62
C PRO A 5 38.80 16.91 6.26
N ALA A 6 37.63 17.40 5.84
CA ALA A 6 36.36 16.77 6.12
C ALA A 6 36.40 15.32 5.63
N THR A 7 36.18 14.38 6.54
CA THR A 7 35.99 12.96 6.21
C THR A 7 34.80 12.82 5.26
N PRO A 8 34.95 12.09 4.14
CA PRO A 8 33.82 11.83 3.24
C PRO A 8 32.79 10.99 3.99
N ASP A 9 31.53 11.39 3.86
CA ASP A 9 30.35 10.69 4.34
C ASP A 9 30.38 9.28 3.74
N VAL A 10 30.80 8.29 4.54
CA VAL A 10 30.80 6.88 4.15
C VAL A 10 29.34 6.49 4.06
N GLN A 11 28.79 6.55 2.85
CA GLN A 11 27.51 5.94 2.52
C GLN A 11 27.61 4.47 2.88
N GLN A 12 27.12 4.12 4.08
CA GLN A 12 27.06 2.75 4.53
C GLN A 12 26.18 1.98 3.54
N PRO A 13 26.65 0.83 3.03
CA PRO A 13 25.82 0.00 2.18
C PRO A 13 24.58 -0.37 2.97
N LEU A 14 23.40 -0.08 2.39
CA LEU A 14 22.10 -0.41 2.98
C LEU A 14 22.14 -1.89 3.40
N GLN A 15 22.17 -2.18 4.70
CA GLN A 15 22.00 -3.55 5.14
C GLN A 15 20.60 -3.98 4.72
N LEU A 16 20.51 -4.96 3.82
CA LEU A 16 19.25 -5.55 3.35
C LEU A 16 18.58 -6.37 4.47
N THR A 17 18.21 -5.73 5.56
CA THR A 17 17.33 -6.31 6.56
C THR A 17 15.88 -5.99 6.19
N PRO A 18 14.91 -6.85 6.57
CA PRO A 18 13.49 -6.56 6.36
C PRO A 18 13.06 -5.20 6.91
N ASP A 19 13.57 -4.83 8.10
CA ASP A 19 13.25 -3.54 8.74
C ASP A 19 13.80 -2.35 7.94
N ALA A 20 15.06 -2.44 7.46
CA ALA A 20 15.66 -1.39 6.64
C ALA A 20 14.91 -1.19 5.31
N LEU A 21 14.43 -2.28 4.69
CA LEU A 21 13.60 -2.20 3.48
C LEU A 21 12.25 -1.54 3.73
N VAL A 22 11.60 -1.85 4.87
CA VAL A 22 10.33 -1.22 5.24
C VAL A 22 10.51 0.27 5.53
N ASP A 23 11.58 0.63 6.23
CA ASP A 23 11.87 2.03 6.54
C ASP A 23 12.21 2.83 5.28
N GLU A 24 12.98 2.25 4.36
CA GLU A 24 13.25 2.84 3.06
C GLU A 24 11.98 2.99 2.22
N PHE A 25 11.11 1.96 2.22
CA PHE A 25 9.80 2.01 1.56
C PHE A 25 8.90 3.14 2.09
N LYS A 26 8.92 3.35 3.42
CA LYS A 26 8.24 4.50 4.06
C LYS A 26 8.89 5.82 3.66
N ARG A 27 10.23 5.89 3.69
CA ARG A 27 11.00 7.10 3.37
C ARG A 27 10.74 7.58 1.94
N GLN A 28 10.59 6.64 1.00
CA GLN A 28 10.28 6.93 -0.40
C GLN A 28 8.80 7.28 -0.64
N GLY A 29 7.94 7.18 0.38
CA GLY A 29 6.53 7.56 0.29
C GLY A 29 5.65 6.53 -0.41
N HIS A 30 6.13 5.30 -0.64
CA HIS A 30 5.35 4.27 -1.34
C HIS A 30 4.07 3.87 -0.57
N PHE A 31 4.09 3.89 0.77
CA PHE A 31 2.87 3.70 1.57
C PHE A 31 1.80 4.75 1.27
N ASP A 32 2.18 6.02 1.12
CA ASP A 32 1.22 7.09 0.83
C ASP A 32 0.68 6.96 -0.60
N GLN A 33 1.52 6.58 -1.56
CA GLN A 33 1.12 6.29 -2.94
C GLN A 33 0.08 5.17 -2.99
N ILE A 34 0.35 4.05 -2.32
CA ILE A 34 -0.58 2.91 -2.25
C ILE A 34 -1.87 3.30 -1.54
N ARG A 35 -1.80 4.05 -0.44
CA ARG A 35 -2.98 4.54 0.28
C ARG A 35 -3.88 5.38 -0.64
N LYS A 36 -3.29 6.30 -1.41
CA LYS A 36 -4.01 7.13 -2.38
C LYS A 36 -4.64 6.30 -3.49
N GLN A 37 -3.88 5.37 -4.05
CA GLN A 37 -4.37 4.45 -5.09
C GLN A 37 -5.55 3.63 -4.57
N LEU A 38 -5.42 2.99 -3.42
CA LEU A 38 -6.49 2.20 -2.80
C LEU A 38 -7.75 3.04 -2.58
N PHE A 39 -7.59 4.28 -2.10
CA PHE A 39 -8.71 5.18 -1.92
C PHE A 39 -9.38 5.57 -3.24
N GLN A 40 -8.60 5.85 -4.29
CA GLN A 40 -9.13 6.17 -5.62
C GLN A 40 -9.87 5.00 -6.25
N GLU A 41 -9.31 3.80 -6.18
CA GLU A 41 -9.95 2.58 -6.68
C GLU A 41 -11.25 2.29 -5.92
N PHE A 42 -11.23 2.39 -4.58
CA PHE A 42 -12.43 2.26 -3.77
C PHE A 42 -13.49 3.30 -4.13
N GLN A 43 -13.10 4.55 -4.42
CA GLN A 43 -14.06 5.59 -4.81
C GLN A 43 -14.80 5.29 -6.12
N GLN A 44 -14.19 4.52 -7.02
CA GLN A 44 -14.76 4.14 -8.31
C GLN A 44 -15.48 2.78 -8.27
N SER A 45 -15.41 2.07 -7.16
CA SER A 45 -15.90 0.71 -7.05
C SER A 45 -17.38 0.65 -6.65
N ALA A 46 -18.05 -0.45 -7.01
CA ALA A 46 -19.44 -0.69 -6.59
C ALA A 46 -19.57 -0.84 -5.06
N GLN A 47 -18.51 -1.30 -4.38
CA GLN A 47 -18.47 -1.46 -2.93
C GLN A 47 -18.60 -0.14 -2.17
N LEU A 48 -18.28 1.01 -2.78
CA LEU A 48 -18.55 2.31 -2.17
C LEU A 48 -20.04 2.54 -1.94
N ALA A 49 -20.88 2.17 -2.92
CA ALA A 49 -22.32 2.34 -2.81
C ALA A 49 -22.88 1.47 -1.68
N GLU A 50 -22.48 0.19 -1.65
CA GLU A 50 -22.85 -0.74 -0.57
C GLU A 50 -22.38 -0.24 0.81
N PHE A 51 -21.15 0.26 0.90
CA PHE A 51 -20.60 0.78 2.15
C PHE A 51 -21.37 2.01 2.65
N LYS A 52 -21.72 2.93 1.74
CA LYS A 52 -22.53 4.11 2.07
C LYS A 52 -23.92 3.72 2.54
N GLU A 53 -24.58 2.80 1.85
CA GLU A 53 -25.90 2.30 2.24
C GLU A 53 -25.87 1.64 3.62
N ALA A 54 -24.87 0.80 3.91
CA ALA A 54 -24.71 0.18 5.22
C ALA A 54 -24.42 1.21 6.33
N ALA A 55 -23.58 2.22 6.05
CA ALA A 55 -23.31 3.31 6.99
C ALA A 55 -24.56 4.16 7.26
N GLU A 56 -25.34 4.48 6.22
CA GLU A 56 -26.59 5.20 6.36
C GLU A 56 -27.62 4.42 7.17
N ALA A 57 -27.82 3.14 6.86
CA ALA A 57 -28.72 2.26 7.62
C ALA A 57 -28.33 2.18 9.10
N CYS A 58 -27.03 2.08 9.41
CA CYS A 58 -26.51 2.12 10.77
C CYS A 58 -26.88 3.42 11.50
N MET A 59 -26.65 4.57 10.87
CA MET A 59 -26.98 5.88 11.45
C MET A 59 -28.48 6.08 11.63
N MET A 60 -29.29 5.60 10.67
CA MET A 60 -30.76 5.64 10.78
C MET A 60 -31.26 4.82 11.95
N GLN A 61 -30.80 3.57 12.08
CA GLN A 61 -31.15 2.71 13.22
C GLN A 61 -30.79 3.35 14.56
N TYR A 62 -29.62 4.01 14.64
CA TYR A 62 -29.23 4.74 15.84
C TYR A 62 -30.17 5.91 16.13
N THR A 63 -30.54 6.67 15.09
CA THR A 63 -31.42 7.84 15.22
C THR A 63 -32.83 7.45 15.65
N GLU A 64 -33.34 6.32 15.13
CA GLU A 64 -34.63 5.76 15.51
C GLU A 64 -34.64 5.21 16.94
N LYS A 65 -33.50 4.67 17.39
CA LYS A 65 -33.36 4.10 18.74
C LYS A 65 -33.19 5.18 19.82
N GLU A 66 -32.52 6.28 19.50
CA GLU A 66 -32.16 7.33 20.46
C GLU A 66 -32.66 8.73 20.05
N PRO A 67 -33.96 8.90 19.67
CA PRO A 67 -34.46 10.16 19.13
C PRO A 67 -34.41 11.28 20.17
N ASP A 68 -34.83 11.01 21.42
CA ASP A 68 -34.83 12.00 22.49
C ASP A 68 -33.41 12.48 22.82
N ARG A 69 -32.46 11.55 22.87
CA ARG A 69 -31.06 11.86 23.13
C ARG A 69 -30.45 12.74 22.04
N LEU A 70 -30.88 12.59 20.79
CA LEU A 70 -30.43 13.41 19.67
C LEU A 70 -31.17 14.75 19.55
N VAL A 71 -32.41 14.85 20.00
CA VAL A 71 -33.17 16.12 19.93
C VAL A 71 -32.59 17.15 20.91
N PHE A 72 -32.24 16.73 22.13
CA PHE A 72 -31.81 17.65 23.19
C PHE A 72 -30.30 17.88 23.25
N ARG A 73 -29.53 17.29 22.34
CA ARG A 73 -28.07 17.31 22.39
C ARG A 73 -27.48 18.35 21.45
N ASP A 74 -26.40 18.97 21.91
CA ASP A 74 -25.65 19.95 21.12
C ASP A 74 -25.19 19.35 19.78
N ALA A 75 -25.25 20.15 18.71
CA ALA A 75 -24.95 19.71 17.35
C ALA A 75 -23.58 19.05 17.21
N ARG A 76 -22.54 19.56 17.87
CA ARG A 76 -21.19 18.97 17.83
C ARG A 76 -21.17 17.60 18.50
N LEU A 77 -21.86 17.47 19.63
CA LEU A 77 -21.93 16.23 20.37
C LEU A 77 -22.80 15.17 19.68
N ARG A 78 -23.81 15.57 18.89
CA ARG A 78 -24.59 14.66 18.04
C ARG A 78 -23.75 14.05 16.94
N HIS A 79 -22.96 14.88 16.24
CA HIS A 79 -22.04 14.39 15.23
C HIS A 79 -21.01 13.42 15.84
N SER A 80 -20.43 13.78 16.98
CA SER A 80 -19.49 12.89 17.69
C SER A 80 -20.11 11.56 18.08
N ASP A 81 -21.38 11.53 18.49
CA ASP A 81 -22.08 10.29 18.84
C ASP A 81 -22.35 9.42 17.62
N LEU A 82 -22.77 10.01 16.50
CA LEU A 82 -23.01 9.29 15.24
C LEU A 82 -21.72 8.66 14.72
N ILE A 83 -20.60 9.41 14.72
CA ILE A 83 -19.30 8.87 14.33
C ILE A 83 -18.88 7.74 15.27
N ARG A 84 -19.03 7.93 16.58
CA ARG A 84 -18.69 6.89 17.56
C ARG A 84 -19.55 5.63 17.40
N GLU A 85 -20.81 5.79 17.03
CA GLU A 85 -21.67 4.65 16.74
C GLU A 85 -21.22 3.96 15.46
N LEU A 86 -20.96 4.70 14.39
CA LEU A 86 -20.44 4.15 13.13
C LEU A 86 -19.15 3.36 13.35
N ASP A 87 -18.23 3.87 14.17
CA ASP A 87 -16.95 3.23 14.52
C ASP A 87 -17.12 1.93 15.34
N ARG A 88 -18.28 1.71 16.00
CA ARG A 88 -18.56 0.45 16.70
C ARG A 88 -18.97 -0.67 15.75
N HIS A 89 -19.47 -0.32 14.57
CA HIS A 89 -19.85 -1.32 13.58
C HIS A 89 -18.60 -1.67 12.76
N PRO A 90 -18.33 -2.96 12.53
CA PRO A 90 -17.16 -3.42 11.78
C PRO A 90 -17.34 -3.23 10.26
N LEU A 91 -17.94 -2.12 9.82
CA LEU A 91 -18.27 -1.87 8.42
C LEU A 91 -17.01 -1.79 7.55
N LEU A 92 -15.96 -1.15 8.07
CA LEU A 92 -14.68 -1.05 7.37
C LEU A 92 -13.99 -2.42 7.26
N ASP A 93 -13.99 -3.20 8.34
CA ASP A 93 -13.40 -4.54 8.34
C ASP A 93 -14.13 -5.46 7.35
N GLN A 94 -15.48 -5.41 7.35
CA GLN A 94 -16.30 -6.14 6.39
C GLN A 94 -16.03 -5.70 4.95
N LEU A 95 -15.83 -4.41 4.70
CA LEU A 95 -15.46 -3.89 3.38
C LEU A 95 -14.09 -4.44 2.94
N VAL A 96 -13.07 -4.36 3.80
CA VAL A 96 -11.73 -4.86 3.51
C VAL A 96 -11.76 -6.35 3.24
N GLU A 97 -12.52 -7.10 4.02
CA GLU A 97 -12.75 -8.54 3.83
C GLU A 97 -13.40 -8.82 2.48
N LYS A 98 -14.47 -8.10 2.11
CA LYS A 98 -15.12 -8.22 0.80
C LYS A 98 -14.15 -7.93 -0.35
N MET A 99 -13.43 -6.82 -0.29
CA MET A 99 -12.45 -6.42 -1.31
C MET A 99 -11.27 -7.40 -1.43
N SER A 100 -10.96 -8.14 -0.35
CA SER A 100 -9.95 -9.19 -0.35
C SER A 100 -10.49 -10.54 -0.83
N ARG A 101 -11.80 -10.78 -0.71
CA ARG A 101 -12.47 -12.05 -1.02
C ARG A 101 -13.15 -12.10 -2.38
N THR A 102 -13.33 -10.97 -3.06
CA THR A 102 -14.18 -10.85 -4.26
C THR A 102 -13.87 -11.81 -5.42
N ASP A 103 -12.79 -12.62 -5.36
CA ASP A 103 -12.52 -13.69 -6.32
C ASP A 103 -12.28 -15.10 -5.73
N ALA A 104 -12.37 -15.32 -4.41
CA ALA A 104 -12.27 -16.68 -3.87
C ALA A 104 -13.50 -17.55 -4.21
N VAL A 105 -14.69 -16.93 -4.33
CA VAL A 105 -15.97 -17.65 -4.54
C VAL A 105 -16.26 -17.97 -6.01
N LYS A 106 -15.60 -17.28 -6.96
CA LYS A 106 -15.69 -17.67 -8.39
C LYS A 106 -14.79 -18.84 -8.77
N ALA A 107 -13.88 -19.27 -7.89
CA ALA A 107 -12.94 -20.36 -8.15
C ALA A 107 -13.49 -21.76 -7.84
N GLU A 108 -14.66 -21.86 -7.17
CA GLU A 108 -15.25 -23.17 -6.80
C GLU A 108 -16.30 -23.69 -7.79
N GLY A 109 -16.63 -22.91 -8.82
CA GLY A 109 -17.56 -23.30 -9.88
C GLY A 109 -16.91 -23.20 -11.26
N GLU A 110 -16.43 -24.34 -11.75
CA GLU A 110 -16.05 -24.61 -13.15
C GLU A 110 -14.74 -23.98 -13.66
N GLY A 111 -13.73 -24.84 -13.89
CA GLY A 111 -12.71 -24.60 -14.92
C GLY A 111 -11.36 -24.10 -14.43
N GLU A 112 -10.35 -24.91 -14.70
CA GLU A 112 -8.90 -24.66 -14.71
C GLU A 112 -8.47 -23.18 -14.84
N GLY A 113 -7.73 -22.70 -13.83
CA GLY A 113 -6.43 -22.10 -14.10
C GLY A 113 -6.34 -20.69 -14.71
N GLN A 114 -7.19 -19.73 -14.31
CA GLN A 114 -6.80 -18.32 -14.37
C GLN A 114 -7.23 -17.60 -13.10
N ALA A 115 -6.27 -17.35 -12.20
CA ALA A 115 -6.42 -16.33 -11.16
C ALA A 115 -6.79 -15.02 -11.87
N SER A 116 -8.04 -14.57 -11.70
CA SER A 116 -8.50 -13.32 -12.32
C SER A 116 -7.55 -12.20 -11.89
N ALA A 117 -7.00 -11.50 -12.88
CA ALA A 117 -5.98 -10.47 -12.71
C ALA A 117 -6.46 -9.20 -11.97
N ASP A 118 -7.68 -9.22 -11.43
CA ASP A 118 -8.44 -8.03 -11.04
C ASP A 118 -8.68 -7.90 -9.54
N THR A 119 -8.24 -8.85 -8.69
CA THR A 119 -8.37 -8.67 -7.25
C THR A 119 -7.44 -7.54 -6.77
N LEU A 120 -8.01 -6.44 -6.26
CA LEU A 120 -7.24 -5.27 -5.82
C LEU A 120 -6.42 -5.56 -4.55
N LEU A 121 -7.06 -6.17 -3.54
CA LEU A 121 -6.47 -6.50 -2.23
C LEU A 121 -6.24 -8.01 -2.06
N GLY A 122 -5.40 -8.38 -1.09
CA GLY A 122 -5.06 -9.76 -0.75
C GLY A 122 -3.65 -10.17 -1.21
N ALA A 123 -3.19 -11.36 -0.80
CA ALA A 123 -1.80 -11.81 -0.99
C ALA A 123 -1.36 -11.82 -2.48
N HIS A 124 -2.29 -12.16 -3.38
CA HIS A 124 -2.06 -12.18 -4.82
C HIS A 124 -2.65 -10.98 -5.55
N GLY A 125 -3.27 -10.04 -4.83
CA GLY A 125 -3.89 -8.87 -5.43
C GLY A 125 -2.91 -7.88 -6.03
N GLN A 126 -3.41 -6.97 -6.86
CA GLN A 126 -2.62 -6.00 -7.63
C GLN A 126 -1.69 -5.17 -6.73
N ILE A 127 -2.18 -4.68 -5.59
CA ILE A 127 -1.39 -3.88 -4.64
C ILE A 127 -0.24 -4.72 -4.05
N ALA A 128 -0.51 -5.98 -3.67
CA ALA A 128 0.52 -6.85 -3.11
C ALA A 128 1.61 -7.20 -4.15
N GLN A 129 1.24 -7.38 -5.42
CA GLN A 129 2.19 -7.57 -6.51
C GLN A 129 3.05 -6.32 -6.72
N GLN A 130 2.44 -5.13 -6.72
CA GLN A 130 3.13 -3.85 -6.84
C GLN A 130 4.14 -3.63 -5.70
N ILE A 131 3.75 -3.90 -4.44
CA ILE A 131 4.65 -3.81 -3.29
C ILE A 131 5.86 -4.73 -3.48
N ARG A 132 5.63 -6.00 -3.86
CA ARG A 132 6.73 -6.95 -4.11
C ARG A 132 7.68 -6.46 -5.20
N GLN A 133 7.15 -5.92 -6.30
CA GLN A 133 7.97 -5.39 -7.39
C GLN A 133 8.81 -4.19 -6.93
N GLN A 134 8.23 -3.26 -6.15
CA GLN A 134 8.94 -2.11 -5.59
C GLN A 134 10.04 -2.56 -4.61
N ILE A 135 9.76 -3.52 -3.73
CA ILE A 135 10.76 -4.10 -2.82
C ILE A 135 11.91 -4.75 -3.60
N VAL A 136 11.61 -5.51 -4.66
CA VAL A 136 12.65 -6.11 -5.52
C VAL A 136 13.51 -5.04 -6.19
N GLN A 137 12.93 -3.92 -6.63
CA GLN A 137 13.69 -2.81 -7.21
C GLN A 137 14.61 -2.13 -6.20
N MET A 138 14.14 -1.92 -4.96
CA MET A 138 14.97 -1.37 -3.88
C MET A 138 16.06 -2.34 -3.43
N ALA A 139 15.79 -3.64 -3.47
CA ALA A 139 16.71 -4.68 -3.05
C ALA A 139 17.75 -5.03 -4.12
N ARG A 140 17.62 -4.52 -5.36
CA ARG A 140 18.65 -4.69 -6.38
C ARG A 140 19.88 -3.86 -5.99
N PRO A 141 21.05 -4.49 -5.73
CA PRO A 141 22.28 -3.73 -5.64
C PRO A 141 22.47 -3.04 -6.99
N GLY A 142 22.86 -1.76 -6.95
CA GLY A 142 23.08 -0.96 -8.15
C GLY A 142 23.92 -1.77 -9.15
N THR A 143 23.35 -2.07 -10.31
CA THR A 143 24.14 -2.38 -11.49
C THR A 143 24.93 -1.10 -11.77
N GLU A 144 26.15 -1.02 -11.23
CA GLU A 144 27.12 -0.06 -11.73
C GLU A 144 27.20 -0.27 -13.24
N PRO A 145 26.97 0.78 -14.06
CA PRO A 145 27.30 0.67 -15.46
C PRO A 145 28.80 0.37 -15.52
N LEU A 146 29.14 -0.80 -16.05
CA LEU A 146 30.49 -1.20 -16.40
C LEU A 146 31.12 0.01 -17.10
N SER A 147 32.05 0.69 -16.43
CA SER A 147 32.82 1.78 -17.00
C SER A 147 33.62 1.21 -18.16
N ALA A 148 33.04 1.31 -19.35
CA ALA A 148 33.73 1.13 -20.61
C ALA A 148 34.64 2.34 -20.80
N ASP A 149 35.80 2.32 -20.16
CA ASP A 149 36.95 3.11 -20.56
C ASP A 149 38.22 2.52 -19.91
N ASP A 150 38.78 1.52 -20.58
CA ASP A 150 40.24 1.44 -20.71
C ASP A 150 40.58 1.05 -22.14
N THR A 151 40.41 2.03 -23.03
CA THR A 151 41.01 2.01 -24.36
C THR A 151 42.47 2.45 -24.21
N GLY A 152 43.40 1.49 -24.11
CA GLY A 152 44.81 1.87 -24.19
C GLY A 152 45.84 0.81 -23.84
N THR A 153 46.08 -0.17 -24.71
CA THR A 153 47.34 -0.28 -25.48
C THR A 153 47.44 -1.63 -26.22
N PRO A 154 47.87 -1.62 -27.49
CA PRO A 154 48.19 -2.84 -28.22
C PRO A 154 49.63 -3.26 -27.86
N SER A 155 49.82 -4.50 -27.44
CA SER A 155 51.13 -5.16 -27.49
C SER A 155 51.01 -6.36 -28.39
N THR A 156 51.37 -6.12 -29.64
CA THR A 156 51.68 -7.13 -30.64
C THR A 156 52.92 -7.93 -30.25
N GLU A 157 52.90 -9.19 -30.69
CA GLU A 157 54.03 -10.08 -30.97
C GLU A 157 54.60 -10.92 -29.82
N HIS A 158 54.14 -12.17 -29.85
CA HIS A 158 54.84 -13.34 -29.33
C HIS A 158 55.26 -14.21 -30.54
N VAL A 159 56.55 -14.59 -30.53
CA VAL A 159 57.13 -15.84 -31.06
C VAL A 159 57.22 -16.02 -32.58
N GLU A 160 58.43 -15.87 -33.14
CA GLU A 160 59.33 -16.99 -33.47
C GLU A 160 60.81 -16.54 -33.45
#